data_AF-A0A966WQA6-F1
#
_entry.id   AF-A0A966WQA6-F1
#
_cell.length_a   1.000
_cell.length_b   1.000
_cell.length_c   1.000
_cell.angle_alpha   90.00
_cell.angle_beta   90.00
_cell.angle_gamma   90.00
#
_symmetry.space_group_name_H-M   'P 1'
#
loop_
_entity.id
_entity.type
_entity.pdbx_description
1 polymer ?
#
loop_
_entity_poly.entity_id
_entity_poly.type
_entity_poly.pdbx_seq_one_letter_code
_entity_poly.pdbx_strand_id
1 'polypeptide(L)'
;MLGTTMFLPGMAMAQQAPPALPRLADFPTRPVELVVAFPAGGGMDVTARIIARHAERLTGQRFFVNNRTGGAGMVAHAYLARQAPSDGYTVGIVSSGLFADSMLRARGLWSYADVELAAFINFDATNWIVSARGPLAGLSLAQIISRASENPESIRVSMLPESSSQFIIEQVERSSGARFIKVPFQGGIPGMTAMLGGHIDIATVFFSEYRSQLEAGAVRAVGVAGPERTANQLEVPTFNEVLGTQDVIWAAWRFAVVPKAVPADRREY
;
A
#
# COMPACT_ATOMS: atom_id res chain seq x y z
N MET A 1 55.68 34.91 -18.97
CA MET A 1 54.55 34.23 -19.63
C MET A 1 53.37 34.26 -18.66
N LEU A 2 52.34 35.04 -18.99
CA LEU A 2 51.12 35.21 -18.21
C LEU A 2 50.23 33.96 -18.38
N GLY A 3 49.85 33.32 -17.26
CA GLY A 3 48.85 32.25 -17.23
C GLY A 3 47.52 32.79 -16.71
N THR A 4 46.56 32.95 -17.61
CA THR A 4 45.22 33.47 -17.31
C THR A 4 44.33 32.35 -16.79
N THR A 5 43.96 32.37 -15.50
CA THR A 5 42.96 31.46 -14.94
C THR A 5 41.56 32.03 -15.17
N MET A 6 40.80 31.37 -16.05
CA MET A 6 39.43 31.75 -16.42
C MET A 6 38.46 31.20 -15.35
N PHE A 7 37.80 32.07 -14.59
CA PHE A 7 36.70 31.70 -13.68
C PHE A 7 35.41 31.54 -14.48
N LEU A 8 34.81 30.34 -14.46
CA LEU A 8 33.46 30.10 -14.96
C LEU A 8 32.43 30.59 -13.93
N PRO A 9 31.44 31.42 -14.31
CA PRO A 9 30.39 31.84 -13.40
C PRO A 9 29.45 30.66 -13.11
N GLY A 10 29.21 30.39 -11.82
CA GLY A 10 28.26 29.37 -11.38
C GLY A 10 26.84 29.72 -11.79
N MET A 11 26.19 28.83 -12.54
CA MET A 11 24.75 28.92 -12.80
C MET A 11 23.99 28.76 -11.49
N ALA A 12 23.41 29.86 -11.01
CA ALA A 12 22.40 29.81 -9.97
C ALA A 12 21.18 29.06 -10.51
N MET A 13 20.91 27.86 -9.97
CA MET A 13 19.65 27.18 -10.23
C MET A 13 18.52 27.99 -9.57
N ALA A 14 17.71 28.65 -10.40
CA ALA A 14 16.50 29.29 -9.95
C ALA A 14 15.59 28.23 -9.32
N GLN A 15 15.34 28.36 -8.02
CA GLN A 15 14.28 27.60 -7.33
C GLN A 15 12.95 28.01 -7.96
N GLN A 16 12.46 27.21 -8.90
CA GLN A 16 11.10 27.36 -9.39
C GLN A 16 10.15 27.06 -8.24
N ALA A 17 9.33 28.05 -7.88
CA ALA A 17 8.22 27.84 -6.96
C ALA A 17 7.34 26.72 -7.52
N PRO A 18 6.83 25.80 -6.68
CA PRO A 18 5.92 24.77 -7.14
C PRO A 18 4.73 25.44 -7.84
N PRO A 19 4.25 24.89 -8.98
CA PRO A 19 3.13 25.47 -9.70
C PRO A 19 1.94 25.60 -8.74
N ALA A 20 1.35 26.81 -8.69
CA ALA A 20 0.14 27.04 -7.92
C ALA A 20 -0.95 26.10 -8.46
N LEU A 21 -1.56 25.31 -7.57
CA LEU A 21 -2.72 24.49 -7.93
C LEU A 21 -3.77 25.41 -8.57
N PRO A 22 -4.36 25.03 -9.72
CA PRO A 22 -5.46 25.79 -10.30
C PRO A 22 -6.57 25.88 -9.24
N ARG A 23 -6.78 27.07 -8.66
CA ARG A 23 -7.99 27.32 -7.89
C ARG A 23 -9.13 27.37 -8.89
N LEU A 24 -9.89 26.28 -8.97
CA LEU A 24 -11.23 26.38 -9.49
C LEU A 24 -11.98 27.39 -8.63
N ALA A 25 -12.56 28.41 -9.27
CA ALA A 25 -13.18 29.53 -8.57
C ALA A 25 -14.25 29.06 -7.56
N ASP A 26 -14.89 27.90 -7.81
CA ASP A 26 -16.06 27.42 -7.06
C ASP A 26 -16.06 25.89 -6.83
N PHE A 27 -14.90 25.25 -6.69
CA PHE A 27 -14.85 23.81 -6.37
C PHE A 27 -13.74 23.48 -5.35
N PRO A 28 -14.03 22.66 -4.31
CA PRO A 28 -15.35 22.19 -3.89
C PRO A 28 -16.18 23.29 -3.19
N THR A 29 -17.52 23.26 -3.33
CA THR A 29 -18.47 24.15 -2.61
C THR A 29 -19.30 23.44 -1.54
N ARG A 30 -19.15 22.12 -1.44
CA ARG A 30 -19.81 21.27 -0.45
C ARG A 30 -18.88 20.11 -0.06
N PRO A 31 -19.20 19.35 1.01
CA PRO A 31 -18.36 18.24 1.42
C PRO A 31 -18.12 17.20 0.32
N VAL A 32 -16.90 16.66 0.30
CA VAL A 32 -16.45 15.60 -0.62
C VAL A 32 -16.40 14.27 0.13
N GLU A 33 -16.94 13.23 -0.48
CA GLU A 33 -16.94 11.86 0.03
C GLU A 33 -15.68 11.12 -0.44
N LEU A 34 -14.94 10.53 0.51
CA LEU A 34 -13.86 9.60 0.26
C LEU A 34 -14.36 8.16 0.50
N VAL A 35 -14.60 7.41 -0.57
CA VAL A 35 -15.05 6.01 -0.49
C VAL A 35 -13.85 5.10 -0.27
N VAL A 36 -13.90 4.28 0.78
CA VAL A 36 -12.85 3.31 1.11
C VAL A 36 -13.43 1.89 1.09
N ALA A 37 -12.76 0.98 0.38
CA ALA A 37 -13.22 -0.39 0.17
C ALA A 37 -13.00 -1.35 1.37
N PHE A 38 -12.31 -0.88 2.42
CA PHE A 38 -11.83 -1.69 3.54
C PHE A 38 -12.25 -1.12 4.90
N PRO A 39 -12.25 -1.95 5.97
CA PRO A 39 -12.67 -1.52 7.31
C PRO A 39 -11.86 -0.35 7.86
N ALA A 40 -12.47 0.37 8.80
CA ALA A 40 -11.81 1.44 9.54
C ALA A 40 -10.57 0.93 10.30
N GLY A 41 -9.54 1.76 10.39
CA GLY A 41 -8.26 1.42 11.04
C GLY A 41 -7.25 0.65 10.18
N GLY A 42 -7.65 0.13 9.02
CA GLY A 42 -6.72 -0.47 8.05
C GLY A 42 -5.92 0.59 7.28
N GLY A 43 -4.85 0.17 6.58
CA GLY A 43 -3.93 1.09 5.89
C GLY A 43 -4.61 2.05 4.91
N MET A 44 -5.64 1.61 4.16
CA MET A 44 -6.40 2.50 3.25
C MET A 44 -7.24 3.55 3.98
N ASP A 45 -7.88 3.17 5.10
CA ASP A 45 -8.66 4.11 5.90
C ASP A 45 -7.76 5.18 6.53
N VAL A 46 -6.59 4.76 7.04
CA VAL A 46 -5.58 5.69 7.55
C VAL A 46 -5.11 6.66 6.46
N THR A 47 -4.79 6.16 5.26
CA THR A 47 -4.44 6.98 4.11
C THR A 47 -5.55 7.98 3.76
N ALA A 48 -6.80 7.53 3.64
CA ALA A 48 -7.94 8.39 3.32
C ALA A 48 -8.18 9.48 4.38
N ARG A 49 -8.03 9.16 5.67
CA ARG A 49 -8.18 10.14 6.76
C ARG A 49 -7.06 11.17 6.77
N ILE A 50 -5.83 10.79 6.39
CA ILE A 50 -4.74 11.75 6.22
C ILE A 50 -5.07 12.72 5.08
N ILE A 51 -5.46 12.19 3.91
CA ILE A 51 -5.87 12.98 2.76
C ILE A 51 -7.00 13.95 3.14
N ALA A 52 -8.05 13.45 3.80
CA ALA A 52 -9.19 14.26 4.22
C ALA A 52 -8.79 15.49 5.04
N ARG A 53 -7.92 15.31 6.06
CA ARG A 53 -7.46 16.41 6.92
C ARG A 53 -6.65 17.44 6.13
N HIS A 54 -5.78 17.00 5.23
CA HIS A 54 -4.97 17.92 4.43
C HIS A 54 -5.80 18.65 3.38
N ALA A 55 -6.73 17.97 2.72
CA ALA A 55 -7.65 18.55 1.75
C ALA A 55 -8.57 19.60 2.41
N GLU A 56 -9.11 19.31 3.60
CA GLU A 56 -9.94 20.28 4.34
C GLU A 56 -9.14 21.54 4.69
N ARG A 57 -7.88 21.41 5.13
CA ARG A 57 -7.00 22.56 5.39
C ARG A 57 -6.71 23.40 4.14
N LEU A 58 -6.63 22.77 2.96
CA LEU A 58 -6.31 23.45 1.70
C LEU A 58 -7.53 24.10 1.06
N THR A 59 -8.70 23.48 1.17
CA THR A 59 -9.92 23.87 0.45
C THR A 59 -10.93 24.63 1.32
N GLY A 60 -10.86 24.47 2.65
CA GLY A 60 -11.89 24.93 3.58
C GLY A 60 -13.18 24.09 3.57
N GLN A 61 -13.26 23.04 2.74
CA GLN A 61 -14.42 22.14 2.69
C GLN A 61 -14.11 20.81 3.38
N ARG A 62 -15.14 20.22 4.00
CA ARG A 62 -15.00 18.94 4.68
C ARG A 62 -14.81 17.79 3.68
N PHE A 63 -13.80 16.95 3.94
CA PHE A 63 -13.64 15.65 3.28
C PHE A 63 -13.96 14.58 4.32
N PHE A 64 -14.87 13.64 4.02
CA PHE A 64 -15.26 12.61 4.98
C PHE A 64 -15.10 11.20 4.40
N VAL A 65 -14.66 10.27 5.24
CA VAL A 65 -14.43 8.88 4.84
C VAL A 65 -15.71 8.07 4.99
N ASN A 66 -16.10 7.36 3.94
CA ASN A 66 -17.18 6.37 3.92
C ASN A 66 -16.60 4.98 3.62
N ASN A 67 -16.50 4.12 4.63
CA ASN A 67 -16.03 2.74 4.47
C ASN A 67 -17.17 1.85 3.94
N ARG A 68 -17.11 1.47 2.66
CA ARG A 68 -18.05 0.54 1.99
C ARG A 68 -17.41 -0.83 1.84
N THR A 69 -17.45 -1.61 2.91
CA THR A 69 -16.79 -2.93 2.97
C THR A 69 -17.61 -4.04 2.33
N GLY A 70 -16.94 -5.10 1.84
CA GLY A 70 -17.58 -6.34 1.39
C GLY A 70 -17.00 -6.88 0.09
N GLY A 71 -17.00 -8.21 -0.06
CA GLY A 71 -16.50 -8.89 -1.27
C GLY A 71 -15.04 -8.58 -1.60
N ALA A 72 -14.18 -8.36 -0.60
CA ALA A 72 -12.82 -7.86 -0.74
C ALA A 72 -12.70 -6.58 -1.60
N GLY A 73 -13.67 -5.67 -1.44
CA GLY A 73 -13.70 -4.35 -2.07
C GLY A 73 -14.73 -4.19 -3.19
N MET A 74 -15.28 -5.30 -3.69
CA MET A 74 -16.28 -5.34 -4.76
C MET A 74 -17.45 -4.38 -4.54
N VAL A 75 -17.93 -4.25 -3.29
CA VAL A 75 -19.05 -3.36 -2.96
C VAL A 75 -18.72 -1.89 -3.22
N ALA A 76 -17.57 -1.42 -2.75
CA ALA A 76 -17.12 -0.05 -2.99
C ALA A 76 -16.80 0.19 -4.47
N HIS A 77 -16.17 -0.77 -5.14
CA HIS A 77 -15.82 -0.65 -6.56
C HIS A 77 -17.07 -0.55 -7.44
N ALA A 78 -18.08 -1.40 -7.20
CA ALA A 78 -19.34 -1.34 -7.93
C ALA A 78 -20.10 -0.02 -7.67
N TYR A 79 -20.07 0.49 -6.45
CA TYR A 79 -20.64 1.81 -6.13
C TYR A 79 -19.97 2.93 -6.92
N LEU A 80 -18.63 2.99 -6.89
CA LEU A 80 -17.84 3.99 -7.63
C LEU A 80 -18.07 3.91 -9.14
N ALA A 81 -18.15 2.69 -9.69
CA ALA A 81 -18.28 2.47 -11.13
C ALA A 81 -19.70 2.70 -11.67
N ARG A 82 -20.74 2.53 -10.85
CA ARG A 82 -22.14 2.46 -11.35
C ARG A 82 -23.12 3.42 -10.69
N GLN A 83 -22.84 3.91 -9.49
CA GLN A 83 -23.82 4.63 -8.67
C GLN A 83 -23.35 6.02 -8.25
N ALA A 84 -22.05 6.20 -8.04
CA ALA A 84 -21.47 7.47 -7.64
C ALA A 84 -21.65 8.53 -8.76
N PRO A 85 -22.08 9.76 -8.43
CA PRO A 85 -22.21 10.83 -9.43
C PRO A 85 -20.87 11.26 -10.01
N SER A 86 -20.84 11.52 -11.31
CA SER A 86 -19.68 12.06 -12.02
C SER A 86 -19.52 13.57 -11.85
N ASP A 87 -19.79 14.11 -10.66
CA ASP A 87 -19.75 15.55 -10.39
C ASP A 87 -18.48 16.01 -9.63
N GLY A 88 -17.55 15.09 -9.34
CA GLY A 88 -16.29 15.37 -8.65
C GLY A 88 -16.37 15.32 -7.12
N TYR A 89 -17.55 15.11 -6.52
CA TYR A 89 -17.69 15.10 -5.06
C TYR A 89 -17.59 13.71 -4.42
N THR A 90 -17.37 12.67 -5.24
CA THR A 90 -17.09 11.31 -4.76
C THR A 90 -15.74 10.86 -5.31
N VAL A 91 -14.81 10.59 -4.40
CA VAL A 91 -13.46 10.11 -4.70
C VAL A 91 -13.28 8.74 -4.06
N GLY A 92 -12.95 7.73 -4.85
CA GLY A 92 -12.55 6.43 -4.37
C GLY A 92 -11.08 6.43 -3.95
N ILE A 93 -10.81 6.06 -2.69
CA ILE A 93 -9.47 5.69 -2.24
C ILE A 93 -9.37 4.17 -2.35
N VAL A 94 -8.80 3.72 -3.46
CA VAL A 94 -8.79 2.31 -3.88
C VAL A 94 -7.38 1.76 -3.90
N SER A 95 -7.25 0.45 -3.95
CA SER A 95 -5.97 -0.23 -4.18
C SER A 95 -5.91 -0.84 -5.58
N SER A 96 -4.76 -1.40 -5.95
CA SER A 96 -4.60 -2.26 -7.13
C SER A 96 -5.63 -3.40 -7.22
N GLY A 97 -6.25 -3.78 -6.09
CA GLY A 97 -7.35 -4.75 -6.04
C GLY A 97 -8.54 -4.37 -6.93
N LEU A 98 -8.81 -3.07 -7.16
CA LEU A 98 -9.86 -2.64 -8.09
C LEU A 98 -9.64 -3.23 -9.50
N PHE A 99 -8.40 -3.22 -9.99
CA PHE A 99 -8.11 -3.73 -11.33
C PHE A 99 -8.23 -5.26 -11.39
N ALA A 100 -7.71 -5.96 -10.37
CA ALA A 100 -7.86 -7.40 -10.26
C ALA A 100 -9.35 -7.81 -10.17
N ASP A 101 -10.14 -7.07 -9.39
CA ASP A 101 -11.57 -7.29 -9.23
C ASP A 101 -12.32 -7.14 -10.54
N SER A 102 -12.05 -6.05 -11.26
CA SER A 102 -12.64 -5.80 -12.57
C SER A 102 -12.37 -6.94 -13.54
N MET A 103 -11.16 -7.52 -13.51
CA MET A 103 -10.73 -8.53 -14.47
C MET A 103 -11.18 -9.95 -14.08
N LEU A 104 -11.19 -10.27 -12.78
CA LEU A 104 -11.34 -11.64 -12.31
C LEU A 104 -12.68 -11.91 -11.63
N ARG A 105 -13.30 -10.89 -11.00
CA ARG A 105 -14.40 -11.09 -10.04
C ARG A 105 -15.68 -10.34 -10.41
N ALA A 106 -15.58 -9.23 -11.16
CA ALA A 106 -16.70 -8.37 -11.49
C ALA A 106 -17.70 -9.03 -12.46
N ARG A 107 -17.29 -10.06 -13.22
CA ARG A 107 -18.14 -10.82 -14.15
C ARG A 107 -18.99 -9.92 -15.07
N GLY A 108 -18.42 -8.81 -15.52
CA GLY A 108 -19.08 -7.83 -16.40
C GLY A 108 -20.04 -6.85 -15.69
N LEU A 109 -20.26 -6.97 -14.37
CA LEU A 109 -21.09 -6.01 -13.62
C LEU A 109 -20.51 -4.58 -13.68
N TRP A 110 -19.18 -4.47 -13.68
CA TRP A 110 -18.44 -3.22 -13.88
C TRP A 110 -17.03 -3.52 -14.42
N SER A 111 -16.40 -2.49 -14.97
CA SER A 111 -15.04 -2.52 -15.48
C SER A 111 -14.18 -1.44 -14.82
N TYR A 112 -12.87 -1.63 -14.73
CA TYR A 112 -11.92 -0.60 -14.32
C TYR A 112 -12.00 0.64 -15.21
N ALA A 113 -12.52 0.51 -16.44
CA ALA A 113 -12.77 1.61 -17.36
C ALA A 113 -14.04 2.43 -17.05
N ASP A 114 -14.78 2.07 -16.01
CA ASP A 114 -15.93 2.80 -15.46
C ASP A 114 -15.52 3.80 -14.34
N VAL A 115 -14.23 3.87 -14.02
CA VAL A 115 -13.63 4.89 -13.15
C VAL A 115 -12.42 5.53 -13.85
N GLU A 116 -12.04 6.72 -13.42
CA GLU A 116 -10.88 7.44 -13.92
C GLU A 116 -9.87 7.69 -12.80
N LEU A 117 -8.58 7.59 -13.11
CA LEU A 117 -7.52 7.88 -12.17
C LEU A 117 -7.43 9.41 -11.96
N ALA A 118 -7.52 9.84 -10.70
CA ALA A 118 -7.26 11.24 -10.32
C ALA A 118 -5.81 11.40 -9.86
N ALA A 119 -5.32 10.50 -8.99
CA ALA A 119 -3.94 10.57 -8.51
C ALA A 119 -3.41 9.20 -8.06
N PHE A 120 -2.11 8.98 -8.25
CA PHE A 120 -1.37 7.99 -7.48
C PHE A 120 -1.10 8.54 -6.08
N ILE A 121 -1.40 7.76 -5.05
CA ILE A 121 -1.24 8.20 -3.66
C ILE A 121 0.08 7.69 -3.10
N ASN A 122 0.23 6.36 -3.05
CA ASN A 122 1.44 5.75 -2.52
C ASN A 122 1.59 4.29 -2.96
N PHE A 123 2.83 3.82 -2.85
CA PHE A 123 3.22 2.42 -2.90
C PHE A 123 3.51 1.96 -1.47
N ASP A 124 2.73 0.99 -0.97
CA ASP A 124 2.90 0.45 0.38
C ASP A 124 3.32 -1.02 0.27
N ALA A 125 4.63 -1.26 0.32
CA ALA A 125 5.20 -2.60 0.19
C ALA A 125 4.73 -3.51 1.33
N THR A 126 4.41 -4.75 0.98
CA THR A 126 4.04 -5.77 1.98
C THR A 126 5.30 -6.20 2.72
N ASN A 127 5.21 -6.32 4.04
CA ASN A 127 6.30 -6.72 4.91
C ASN A 127 6.04 -8.09 5.52
N TRP A 128 7.10 -8.84 5.76
CA TRP A 128 7.12 -9.92 6.76
C TRP A 128 7.68 -9.36 8.05
N ILE A 129 6.93 -9.55 9.14
CA ILE A 129 7.37 -9.24 10.49
C ILE A 129 7.38 -10.51 11.36
N VAL A 130 8.21 -10.50 12.38
CA VAL A 130 8.30 -11.54 13.42
C VAL A 130 8.11 -10.91 14.79
N SER A 131 7.69 -11.70 15.77
CA SER A 131 7.73 -11.29 17.18
C SER A 131 9.19 -11.09 17.63
N ALA A 132 9.47 -9.96 18.30
CA ALA A 132 10.79 -9.67 18.85
C ALA A 132 11.19 -10.61 20.01
N ARG A 133 10.24 -11.42 20.51
CA ARG A 133 10.44 -12.42 21.56
C ARG A 133 10.10 -13.85 21.10
N GLY A 134 9.82 -14.02 19.81
CA GLY A 134 9.41 -15.29 19.22
C GLY A 134 10.58 -16.19 18.78
N PRO A 135 10.29 -17.38 18.26
CA PRO A 135 11.30 -18.36 17.82
C PRO A 135 12.15 -17.88 16.63
N LEU A 136 11.72 -16.82 15.92
CA LEU A 136 12.43 -16.22 14.79
C LEU A 136 13.07 -14.86 15.14
N ALA A 137 13.01 -14.43 16.41
CA ALA A 137 13.39 -13.07 16.83
C ALA A 137 14.80 -12.65 16.39
N GLY A 138 15.77 -13.57 16.42
CA GLY A 138 17.16 -13.33 16.03
C GLY A 138 17.53 -13.69 14.59
N LEU A 139 16.59 -14.19 13.78
CA LEU A 139 16.90 -14.69 12.44
C LEU A 139 16.74 -13.63 11.36
N SER A 140 17.69 -13.57 10.43
CA SER A 140 17.55 -12.81 9.18
C SER A 140 16.56 -13.48 8.24
N LEU A 141 16.11 -12.77 7.20
CA LEU A 141 15.25 -13.35 6.16
C LEU A 141 15.90 -14.57 5.50
N ALA A 142 17.20 -14.49 5.19
CA ALA A 142 17.95 -15.61 4.61
C ALA A 142 17.95 -16.85 5.53
N GLN A 143 18.14 -16.65 6.84
CA GLN A 143 18.10 -17.73 7.82
C GLN A 143 16.69 -18.33 7.99
N ILE A 144 15.66 -17.50 7.93
CA ILE A 144 14.26 -17.95 7.95
C ILE A 144 13.96 -18.81 6.73
N ILE A 145 14.37 -18.37 5.54
CA ILE A 145 14.20 -19.11 4.29
C ILE A 145 14.97 -20.44 4.34
N SER A 146 16.26 -20.42 4.75
CA SER A 146 17.07 -21.65 4.90
C SER A 146 16.40 -22.65 5.84
N ARG A 147 15.90 -22.18 6.99
CA ARG A 147 15.20 -23.04 7.96
C ARG A 147 13.94 -23.68 7.37
N ALA A 148 13.17 -22.94 6.58
CA ALA A 148 11.98 -23.45 5.89
C ALA A 148 12.31 -24.37 4.70
N SER A 149 13.51 -24.28 4.12
CA SER A 149 14.02 -25.23 3.12
C SER A 149 14.53 -26.53 3.76
N GLU A 150 15.25 -26.42 4.88
CA GLU A 150 15.79 -27.57 5.64
C GLU A 150 14.69 -28.35 6.36
N ASN A 151 13.71 -27.64 6.91
CA ASN A 151 12.55 -28.20 7.61
C ASN A 151 11.27 -27.65 6.99
N PRO A 152 10.79 -28.25 5.89
CA PRO A 152 9.54 -27.88 5.25
C PRO A 152 8.38 -27.80 6.25
N GLU A 153 7.52 -26.79 6.07
CA GLU A 153 6.31 -26.59 6.88
C GLU A 153 6.58 -26.33 8.38
N SER A 154 7.82 -26.02 8.77
CA SER A 154 8.16 -25.67 10.17
C SER A 154 7.81 -24.24 10.58
N ILE A 155 7.45 -23.38 9.62
CA ILE A 155 7.17 -21.96 9.82
C ILE A 155 5.77 -21.62 9.30
N ARG A 156 4.94 -21.04 10.17
CA ARG A 156 3.57 -20.59 9.87
C ARG A 156 3.56 -19.11 9.52
N VAL A 157 3.02 -18.76 8.35
CA VAL A 157 2.97 -17.39 7.82
C VAL A 157 1.52 -16.99 7.59
N SER A 158 1.09 -15.82 8.09
CA SER A 158 -0.25 -15.31 7.78
C SER A 158 -0.36 -14.94 6.31
N MET A 159 -1.53 -15.15 5.72
CA MET A 159 -1.86 -14.63 4.40
C MET A 159 -3.34 -14.30 4.29
N LEU A 160 -3.68 -13.45 3.34
CA LEU A 160 -5.02 -13.28 2.81
C LEU A 160 -5.05 -14.02 1.45
N PRO A 161 -6.02 -14.93 1.23
CA PRO A 161 -6.13 -15.64 -0.04
C PRO A 161 -6.20 -14.69 -1.24
N GLU A 162 -5.58 -15.09 -2.35
CA GLU A 162 -5.57 -14.37 -3.63
C GLU A 162 -5.06 -12.92 -3.51
N SER A 163 -4.12 -12.67 -2.60
CA SER A 163 -3.56 -11.34 -2.35
C SER A 163 -2.03 -11.32 -2.40
N SER A 164 -1.46 -10.11 -2.36
CA SER A 164 -0.01 -9.88 -2.27
C SER A 164 0.66 -10.74 -1.21
N SER A 165 0.05 -10.90 -0.03
CA SER A 165 0.60 -11.69 1.06
C SER A 165 0.75 -13.18 0.73
N GLN A 166 -0.18 -13.76 -0.03
CA GLN A 166 -0.06 -15.15 -0.51
C GLN A 166 1.00 -15.27 -1.61
N PHE A 167 1.00 -14.35 -2.58
CA PHE A 167 1.90 -14.40 -3.73
C PHE A 167 3.37 -14.24 -3.33
N ILE A 168 3.67 -13.44 -2.30
CA ILE A 168 5.03 -13.35 -1.75
C ILE A 168 5.49 -14.70 -1.21
N ILE A 169 4.65 -15.40 -0.45
CA ILE A 169 5.00 -16.73 0.08
C ILE A 169 5.29 -17.68 -1.09
N GLU A 170 4.40 -17.72 -2.09
CA GLU A 170 4.55 -18.61 -3.25
C GLU A 170 5.79 -18.30 -4.10
N GLN A 171 6.14 -17.03 -4.29
CA GLN A 171 7.38 -16.66 -4.97
C GLN A 171 8.61 -17.03 -4.16
N VAL A 172 8.62 -16.80 -2.84
CA VAL A 172 9.73 -17.25 -1.98
C VAL A 172 9.89 -18.76 -2.06
N GLU A 173 8.80 -19.52 -1.95
CA GLU A 173 8.78 -20.98 -2.08
C GLU A 173 9.29 -21.46 -3.45
N ARG A 174 8.92 -20.76 -4.52
CA ARG A 174 9.35 -21.07 -5.89
C ARG A 174 10.83 -20.78 -6.11
N SER A 175 11.32 -19.65 -5.60
CA SER A 175 12.70 -19.19 -5.83
C SER A 175 13.74 -19.88 -4.95
N SER A 176 13.35 -20.32 -3.74
CA SER A 176 14.30 -20.88 -2.75
C SER A 176 14.12 -22.37 -2.47
N GLY A 177 13.02 -22.98 -2.92
CA GLY A 177 12.65 -24.35 -2.54
C GLY A 177 12.06 -24.48 -1.14
N ALA A 178 11.98 -23.39 -0.36
CA ALA A 178 11.33 -23.38 0.95
C ALA A 178 9.85 -23.80 0.88
N ARG A 179 9.32 -24.24 2.03
CA ARG A 179 7.88 -24.54 2.19
C ARG A 179 7.37 -23.99 3.51
N PHE A 180 6.31 -23.20 3.46
CA PHE A 180 5.70 -22.55 4.63
C PHE A 180 4.27 -23.04 4.84
N ILE A 181 3.81 -23.09 6.10
CA ILE A 181 2.39 -23.26 6.39
C ILE A 181 1.69 -21.91 6.20
N LYS A 182 0.81 -21.82 5.21
CA LYS A 182 0.00 -20.63 4.91
C LYS A 182 -1.25 -20.61 5.79
N VAL A 183 -1.39 -19.60 6.66
CA VAL A 183 -2.53 -19.49 7.59
C VAL A 183 -3.42 -18.31 7.18
N PRO A 184 -4.69 -18.54 6.80
CA PRO A 184 -5.56 -17.47 6.30
C PRO A 184 -6.06 -16.54 7.42
N PHE A 185 -5.99 -15.22 7.20
CA PHE A 185 -6.53 -14.17 8.07
C PHE A 185 -7.27 -13.11 7.27
N GLN A 186 -8.17 -12.37 7.94
CA GLN A 186 -8.96 -11.26 7.35
C GLN A 186 -8.18 -9.92 7.28
N GLY A 187 -6.86 -9.97 7.17
CA GLY A 187 -5.97 -8.80 7.11
C GLY A 187 -4.73 -8.91 8.01
N GLY A 188 -3.87 -7.90 7.95
CA GLY A 188 -2.58 -7.88 8.65
C GLY A 188 -2.70 -7.80 10.17
N ILE A 189 -3.63 -6.97 10.71
CA ILE A 189 -3.79 -6.77 12.16
C ILE A 189 -4.18 -8.08 12.90
N PRO A 190 -5.18 -8.86 12.46
CA PRO A 190 -5.46 -10.17 13.05
C PRO A 190 -4.26 -11.13 12.99
N GLY A 191 -3.53 -11.16 11.87
CA GLY A 191 -2.33 -11.97 11.71
C GLY A 191 -1.21 -11.57 12.68
N MET A 192 -0.92 -10.28 12.80
CA MET A 192 0.05 -9.76 13.76
C MET A 192 -0.34 -10.09 15.21
N THR A 193 -1.63 -10.00 15.55
CA THR A 193 -2.13 -10.36 16.88
C THR A 193 -1.91 -11.85 17.16
N ALA A 194 -2.23 -12.72 16.20
CA ALA A 194 -2.00 -14.15 16.30
C ALA A 194 -0.50 -14.49 16.44
N MET A 195 0.37 -13.77 15.70
CA MET A 195 1.82 -13.91 15.79
C MET A 195 2.35 -13.52 17.17
N LEU A 196 1.90 -12.38 17.71
CA LEU A 196 2.27 -11.92 19.06
C LEU A 196 1.79 -12.89 20.15
N GLY A 197 0.67 -13.58 19.92
CA GLY A 197 0.16 -14.66 20.78
C GLY A 197 0.85 -16.02 20.57
N GLY A 198 1.76 -16.17 19.61
CA GLY A 198 2.48 -17.41 19.32
C GLY A 198 1.72 -18.44 18.46
N HIS A 199 0.57 -18.06 17.91
CA HIS A 199 -0.25 -18.93 17.05
C HIS A 199 0.25 -19.04 15.61
N ILE A 200 1.10 -18.12 15.17
CA ILE A 200 1.86 -18.17 13.92
C ILE A 200 3.24 -17.54 14.14
N ASP A 201 4.15 -17.69 13.18
CA ASP A 201 5.55 -17.31 13.34
C ASP A 201 5.91 -16.02 12.60
N ILE A 202 5.25 -15.77 11.46
CA ILE A 202 5.43 -14.58 10.62
C ILE A 202 4.06 -13.97 10.31
N ALA A 203 3.94 -12.65 10.49
CA ALA A 203 2.79 -11.88 10.01
C ALA A 203 3.13 -11.10 8.74
N THR A 204 2.18 -11.07 7.81
CA THR A 204 2.19 -10.27 6.59
C THR A 204 1.39 -8.99 6.81
N VAL A 205 2.05 -7.84 6.73
CA VAL A 205 1.48 -6.55 7.14
C VAL A 205 2.00 -5.40 6.29
N PHE A 206 1.30 -4.26 6.33
CA PHE A 206 1.80 -2.99 5.82
C PHE A 206 2.45 -2.19 6.95
N PHE A 207 3.43 -1.32 6.65
CA PHE A 207 4.16 -0.57 7.69
C PHE A 207 3.26 0.22 8.64
N SER A 208 2.22 0.85 8.09
CA SER A 208 1.26 1.62 8.88
C SER A 208 0.54 0.82 9.98
N GLU A 209 0.42 -0.50 9.81
CA GLU A 209 -0.32 -1.39 10.72
C GLU A 209 0.52 -1.81 11.94
N TYR A 210 1.85 -1.90 11.79
CA TYR A 210 2.73 -2.39 12.85
C TYR A 210 3.73 -1.36 13.36
N ARG A 211 3.74 -0.13 12.83
CA ARG A 211 4.67 0.93 13.27
C ARG A 211 4.70 1.10 14.79
N SER A 212 3.55 1.15 15.46
CA SER A 212 3.49 1.29 16.92
C SER A 212 4.10 0.09 17.66
N GLN A 213 3.91 -1.13 17.13
CA GLN A 213 4.50 -2.35 17.70
C GLN A 213 6.00 -2.43 17.43
N LEU A 214 6.46 -1.90 16.29
CA LEU A 214 7.88 -1.77 15.96
C LEU A 214 8.56 -0.78 16.91
N GLU A 215 7.98 0.41 17.08
CA GLU A 215 8.47 1.46 18.01
C GLU A 215 8.50 0.97 19.46
N ALA A 216 7.54 0.13 19.87
CA ALA A 216 7.50 -0.51 21.17
C ALA A 216 8.50 -1.68 21.34
N GLY A 217 9.22 -2.06 20.27
CA GLY A 217 10.14 -3.21 20.28
C GLY A 217 9.44 -4.57 20.39
N ALA A 218 8.13 -4.64 20.12
CA ALA A 218 7.36 -5.87 20.21
C ALA A 218 7.50 -6.76 18.97
N VAL A 219 7.79 -6.16 17.82
CA VAL A 219 7.98 -6.85 16.53
C VAL A 219 9.23 -6.37 15.82
N ARG A 220 9.72 -7.16 14.87
CA ARG A 220 10.80 -6.81 13.97
C ARG A 220 10.42 -7.14 12.54
N ALA A 221 10.68 -6.23 11.61
CA ALA A 221 10.55 -6.52 10.18
C ALA A 221 11.76 -7.33 9.69
N VAL A 222 11.49 -8.38 8.92
CA VAL A 222 12.53 -9.27 8.38
C VAL A 222 12.70 -9.14 6.88
N GLY A 223 11.65 -8.75 6.15
CA GLY A 223 11.72 -8.61 4.70
C GLY A 223 10.61 -7.71 4.16
N VAL A 224 10.93 -6.98 3.09
CA VAL A 224 9.98 -6.09 2.40
C VAL A 224 9.89 -6.43 0.91
N ALA A 225 8.68 -6.51 0.37
CA ALA A 225 8.43 -6.86 -1.04
C ALA A 225 8.42 -5.61 -1.95
N GLY A 226 9.45 -4.78 -1.82
CA GLY A 226 9.66 -3.59 -2.64
C GLY A 226 10.72 -3.80 -3.72
N PRO A 227 10.75 -2.96 -4.77
CA PRO A 227 11.86 -2.95 -5.73
C PRO A 227 13.18 -2.53 -5.04
N GLU A 228 13.07 -1.70 -4.00
CA GLU A 228 14.14 -1.22 -3.15
C GLU A 228 13.66 -1.19 -1.68
N ARG A 229 14.60 -0.99 -0.76
CA ARG A 229 14.28 -0.80 0.66
C ARG A 229 13.46 0.47 0.84
N THR A 230 12.49 0.44 1.74
CA THR A 230 11.64 1.61 1.97
C THR A 230 12.34 2.62 2.88
N ALA A 231 12.16 3.92 2.62
CA ALA A 231 12.86 5.00 3.33
C ALA A 231 12.64 5.01 4.86
N ASN A 232 11.52 4.45 5.30
CA ASN A 232 11.16 4.29 6.72
C ASN A 232 11.78 3.04 7.37
N GLN A 233 12.44 2.16 6.61
CA GLN A 233 12.98 0.87 7.05
C GLN A 233 14.23 0.45 6.23
N LEU A 234 15.21 1.34 6.13
CA LEU A 234 16.42 1.12 5.30
C LEU A 234 17.27 -0.07 5.78
N GLU A 235 17.10 -0.51 7.02
CA GLU A 235 17.75 -1.68 7.59
C GLU A 235 17.12 -3.01 7.17
N VAL A 236 15.86 -2.99 6.72
CA VAL A 236 15.12 -4.20 6.34
C VAL A 236 15.44 -4.55 4.89
N PRO A 237 15.98 -5.75 4.61
CA PRO A 237 16.31 -6.14 3.24
C PRO A 237 15.06 -6.39 2.41
N THR A 238 15.18 -6.21 1.10
CA THR A 238 14.13 -6.66 0.20
C THR A 238 14.19 -8.19 0.01
N PHE A 239 13.06 -8.81 -0.36
CA PHE A 239 13.09 -10.23 -0.78
C PHE A 239 14.00 -10.43 -2.00
N ASN A 240 14.00 -9.47 -2.93
CA ASN A 240 14.83 -9.47 -4.13
C ASN A 240 16.33 -9.48 -3.79
N GLU A 241 16.78 -8.66 -2.83
CA GLU A 241 18.17 -8.66 -2.35
C GLU A 241 18.61 -10.02 -1.80
N VAL A 242 17.72 -10.71 -1.08
CA VAL A 242 18.02 -11.98 -0.42
C VAL A 242 17.92 -13.17 -1.37
N LEU A 243 16.97 -13.16 -2.29
CA LEU A 243 16.75 -14.24 -3.26
C LEU A 243 17.58 -14.09 -4.54
N GLY A 244 18.18 -12.92 -4.78
CA GLY A 244 18.88 -12.63 -6.03
C GLY A 244 17.92 -12.51 -7.22
N THR A 245 16.71 -12.01 -7.01
CA THR A 245 15.69 -11.82 -8.06
C THR A 245 15.27 -10.34 -8.18
N GLN A 246 14.35 -10.04 -9.09
CA GLN A 246 13.85 -8.67 -9.33
C GLN A 246 12.32 -8.59 -9.36
N ASP A 247 11.63 -9.71 -9.09
CA ASP A 247 10.21 -9.91 -9.36
C ASP A 247 9.35 -10.06 -8.09
N VAL A 248 9.95 -10.05 -6.90
CA VAL A 248 9.23 -10.03 -5.62
C VAL A 248 8.84 -8.60 -5.25
N ILE A 249 7.96 -8.03 -6.06
CA ILE A 249 7.43 -6.68 -5.92
C ILE A 249 5.93 -6.76 -5.64
N TRP A 250 5.56 -6.64 -4.38
CA TRP A 250 4.18 -6.81 -3.92
C TRP A 250 3.80 -5.75 -2.91
N ALA A 251 2.89 -4.87 -3.32
CA ALA A 251 2.46 -3.73 -2.55
C ALA A 251 0.96 -3.46 -2.71
N ALA A 252 0.42 -2.72 -1.75
CA ALA A 252 -0.81 -1.98 -1.99
C ALA A 252 -0.44 -0.69 -2.75
N TRP A 253 -0.74 -0.68 -4.05
CA TRP A 253 -0.73 0.55 -4.84
C TRP A 253 -2.03 1.27 -4.57
N ARG A 254 -1.99 2.45 -3.94
CA ARG A 254 -3.19 3.21 -3.63
C ARG A 254 -3.37 4.35 -4.62
N PHE A 255 -4.61 4.51 -5.04
CA PHE A 255 -5.01 5.49 -6.03
C PHE A 255 -6.22 6.27 -5.52
N ALA A 256 -6.26 7.55 -5.86
CA ALA A 256 -7.51 8.30 -5.89
C ALA A 256 -8.12 8.08 -7.28
N VAL A 257 -9.34 7.56 -7.31
CA VAL A 257 -10.14 7.41 -8.52
C VAL A 257 -11.43 8.20 -8.39
N VAL A 258 -12.01 8.58 -9.52
CA VAL A 258 -13.33 9.20 -9.57
C VAL A 258 -14.22 8.44 -10.54
N PRO A 259 -15.55 8.57 -10.48
CA PRO A 259 -16.43 8.00 -11.48
C PRO A 259 -16.08 8.48 -12.89
N LYS A 260 -16.36 7.66 -13.91
CA LYS A 260 -16.14 8.05 -15.30
C LYS A 260 -16.89 9.33 -15.66
N ALA A 261 -16.26 10.15 -16.51
CA ALA A 261 -16.82 11.40 -17.03
C ALA A 261 -16.99 12.51 -15.97
N VAL A 262 -16.18 12.48 -14.90
CA VAL A 262 -16.02 13.67 -14.05
C VAL A 262 -15.38 14.78 -14.89
N PRO A 263 -15.91 16.02 -14.82
CA PRO A 263 -15.31 17.16 -15.51
C PRO A 263 -13.80 17.25 -15.28
N ALA A 264 -13.03 17.46 -16.34
CA ALA A 264 -11.57 17.36 -16.31
C ALA A 264 -10.95 18.32 -15.28
N ASP A 265 -11.51 19.52 -15.16
CA ASP A 265 -11.13 20.52 -14.18
C ASP A 265 -11.29 19.99 -12.74
N ARG A 266 -12.41 19.33 -12.42
CA ARG A 266 -12.67 18.75 -11.10
C ARG A 266 -11.84 17.50 -10.82
N ARG A 267 -11.48 16.75 -11.87
CA ARG A 267 -10.61 15.57 -11.76
C ARG A 267 -9.14 15.96 -11.53
N GLU A 268 -8.70 17.05 -12.14
CA GLU A 268 -7.32 17.57 -12.03
C GLU A 268 -7.05 18.34 -10.72
N TYR A 269 -8.10 18.84 -10.08
CA TYR A 269 -8.06 19.51 -8.78
C TYR A 269 -7.72 18.56 -7.62
#